data_AF-A0A7W8HSX6-F1
#
_entry.id   AF-A0A7W8HSX6-F1
#
_cell.length_a   1.000
_cell.length_b   1.000
_cell.length_c   1.000
_cell.angle_alpha   90.00
_cell.angle_beta   90.00
_cell.angle_gamma   90.00
#
_symmetry.space_group_name_H-M   'P 1'
#
loop_
_entity.id
_entity.type
_entity.pdbx_description
1 polymer ?
#
loop_
_entity_poly.entity_id
_entity_poly.type
_entity_poly.pdbx_seq_one_letter_code
_entity_poly.pdbx_strand_id
1 'polypeptide(L)'
;MIKLSDIRGDLSSGDRSGLRDAFRALVSWPDEAEIEGGTPQDRKAALEAVSKALEGDQAILPRKTAEMIFDATDEPVTTYDEGADAVLARFAYFAQRLTSAD
;
A
#
# COMPACT_ATOMS: atom_id res chain seq x y z
N MET A 1 -6.94 6.41 -10.98
CA MET A 1 -8.02 5.87 -10.11
C MET A 1 -7.91 4.36 -10.16
N ILE A 2 -7.68 3.72 -9.02
CA ILE A 2 -7.55 2.26 -8.92
C ILE A 2 -8.84 1.74 -8.32
N LYS A 3 -9.44 0.68 -8.86
CA LYS A 3 -10.62 0.07 -8.24
C LYS A 3 -10.19 -1.02 -7.29
N LEU A 4 -10.92 -1.18 -6.18
CA LEU A 4 -10.63 -2.25 -5.23
C LEU A 4 -10.76 -3.66 -5.86
N SER A 5 -11.61 -3.80 -6.88
CA SER A 5 -11.72 -5.02 -7.69
C SER A 5 -10.45 -5.34 -8.49
N ASP A 6 -9.75 -4.32 -8.96
CA ASP A 6 -8.52 -4.46 -9.73
C ASP A 6 -7.41 -5.00 -8.83
N ILE A 7 -7.29 -4.45 -7.61
CA ILE A 7 -6.36 -4.94 -6.58
C ILE A 7 -6.59 -6.44 -6.28
N ARG A 8 -7.86 -6.86 -6.19
CA ARG A 8 -8.20 -8.28 -5.97
C ARG A 8 -7.82 -9.15 -7.18
N GLY A 9 -7.95 -8.62 -8.40
CA GLY A 9 -7.50 -9.27 -9.62
C GLY A 9 -5.98 -9.43 -9.67
N ASP A 10 -5.24 -8.39 -9.29
CA ASP A 10 -3.77 -8.39 -9.25
C ASP A 10 -3.24 -9.35 -8.19
N LEU A 11 -3.86 -9.39 -7.01
CA LEU A 11 -3.57 -10.38 -5.97
C LEU A 11 -3.80 -11.82 -6.45
N SER A 12 -4.87 -12.05 -7.23
CA SER A 12 -5.21 -13.39 -7.72
C SER A 12 -4.28 -13.85 -8.85
N SER A 13 -3.83 -12.91 -9.68
CA SER A 13 -2.93 -13.18 -10.81
C SER A 13 -1.44 -13.18 -10.42
N GLY A 14 -1.10 -12.58 -9.27
CA GLY A 14 0.28 -12.36 -8.87
C GLY A 14 0.99 -11.28 -9.69
N ASP A 15 0.23 -10.36 -10.31
CA ASP A 15 0.81 -9.27 -11.08
C ASP A 15 1.53 -8.27 -10.17
N ARG A 16 2.86 -8.41 -10.09
CA ARG A 16 3.72 -7.54 -9.28
C ARG A 16 3.60 -6.07 -9.69
N SER A 17 3.34 -5.75 -10.96
CA SER A 17 3.19 -4.35 -11.37
C SER A 17 1.92 -3.72 -10.78
N GLY A 18 0.78 -4.40 -10.93
CA GLY A 18 -0.48 -3.97 -10.33
C GLY A 18 -0.42 -3.89 -8.80
N LEU A 19 0.22 -4.86 -8.14
CA LEU A 19 0.43 -4.85 -6.69
C LEU A 19 1.26 -3.66 -6.22
N ARG A 20 2.33 -3.29 -6.94
CA ARG A 20 3.14 -2.10 -6.64
C ARG A 20 2.31 -0.83 -6.77
N ASP A 21 1.49 -0.72 -7.81
CA ASP A 21 0.62 0.44 -8.03
C ASP A 21 -0.44 0.56 -6.94
N ALA A 22 -1.07 -0.57 -6.57
CA ALA A 22 -2.03 -0.65 -5.46
C ALA A 22 -1.38 -0.27 -4.12
N PHE A 23 -0.17 -0.75 -3.84
CA PHE A 23 0.57 -0.42 -2.63
C PHE A 23 0.79 1.09 -2.51
N ARG A 24 1.30 1.74 -3.57
CA ARG A 24 1.52 3.19 -3.58
C ARG A 24 0.23 3.96 -3.36
N ALA A 25 -0.87 3.55 -3.99
CA ALA A 25 -2.18 4.19 -3.80
C ALA A 25 -2.70 4.06 -2.36
N LEU A 26 -2.56 2.88 -1.75
CA LEU A 26 -3.03 2.62 -0.38
C LEU A 26 -2.18 3.34 0.68
N VAL A 27 -0.86 3.36 0.52
CA VAL A 27 0.05 4.09 1.43
C VAL A 27 -0.18 5.59 1.35
N SER A 28 -0.38 6.10 0.13
CA SER A 28 -0.50 7.54 -0.13
C SER A 28 -1.93 8.06 0.04
N TRP A 29 -2.88 7.25 0.50
CA TRP A 29 -4.26 7.67 0.69
C TRP A 29 -4.37 8.80 1.74
N PRO A 30 -5.15 9.87 1.50
CA PRO A 30 -6.06 10.07 0.35
C PRO A 30 -5.47 10.83 -0.87
N ASP A 31 -4.17 11.11 -0.92
CA ASP A 31 -3.55 12.09 -1.83
C ASP A 31 -3.37 11.64 -3.29
N GLU A 32 -2.82 10.44 -3.56
CA GLU A 32 -2.23 10.16 -4.90
C GLU A 32 -3.11 9.38 -5.88
N ALA A 33 -4.05 8.59 -5.37
CA ALA A 33 -4.99 7.87 -6.20
C ALA A 33 -6.26 7.62 -5.39
N GLU A 34 -7.39 8.16 -5.86
CA GLU A 34 -8.68 7.71 -5.39
C GLU A 34 -8.80 6.20 -5.67
N ILE A 35 -8.80 5.43 -4.60
CA ILE A 35 -9.26 4.04 -4.55
C ILE A 35 -10.78 4.09 -4.63
N GLU A 36 -11.31 3.73 -5.79
CA GLU A 36 -12.75 3.74 -6.04
C GLU A 36 -13.39 2.48 -5.46
N GLY A 37 -14.44 2.69 -4.67
CA GLY A 37 -15.25 1.63 -4.06
C GLY A 37 -14.59 0.98 -2.83
N GLY A 38 -15.38 0.12 -2.20
CA GLY A 38 -14.99 -0.56 -0.95
C GLY A 38 -15.16 0.32 0.29
N THR A 39 -15.39 -0.36 1.42
CA THR A 39 -15.43 0.25 2.74
C THR A 39 -14.02 0.59 3.22
N PRO A 40 -13.87 1.43 4.25
CA PRO A 40 -12.58 1.59 4.94
C PRO A 40 -11.92 0.27 5.34
N GLN A 41 -12.72 -0.71 5.78
CA GLN A 41 -12.28 -2.04 6.14
C GLN A 41 -11.73 -2.80 4.92
N ASP A 42 -12.34 -2.63 3.75
CA ASP A 42 -11.84 -3.22 2.50
C ASP A 42 -10.47 -2.65 2.12
N ARG A 43 -10.27 -1.33 2.25
CA ARG A 43 -8.97 -0.70 1.99
C ARG A 43 -7.90 -1.18 2.95
N LYS A 44 -8.22 -1.28 4.24
CA LYS A 44 -7.33 -1.87 5.26
C LYS A 44 -6.92 -3.29 4.88
N ALA A 45 -7.88 -4.14 4.53
CA ALA A 45 -7.60 -5.53 4.13
C ALA A 45 -6.75 -5.59 2.85
N ALA A 46 -7.01 -4.70 1.89
CA ALA A 46 -6.21 -4.58 0.67
C ALA A 46 -4.76 -4.19 0.97
N LEU A 47 -4.52 -3.22 1.86
CA LEU A 47 -3.16 -2.82 2.24
C LEU A 47 -2.38 -3.97 2.88
N GLU A 48 -3.01 -4.72 3.78
CA GLU A 48 -2.38 -5.88 4.41
C GLU A 48 -2.03 -6.95 3.37
N ALA A 49 -2.98 -7.29 2.49
CA ALA A 49 -2.80 -8.32 1.48
C ALA A 49 -1.73 -7.95 0.44
N VAL A 50 -1.75 -6.71 -0.05
CA VAL A 50 -0.77 -6.21 -1.01
C VAL A 50 0.62 -6.15 -0.40
N SER A 51 0.76 -5.69 0.86
CA SER A 51 2.06 -5.64 1.54
C SER A 51 2.66 -7.05 1.67
N LYS A 52 1.86 -8.04 2.09
CA LYS A 52 2.31 -9.44 2.13
C LYS A 52 2.67 -9.98 0.74
N ALA A 53 1.91 -9.63 -0.29
CA ALA A 53 2.17 -10.08 -1.65
C ALA A 53 3.46 -9.47 -2.26
N LEU A 54 3.93 -8.35 -1.71
CA LEU A 54 5.17 -7.68 -2.11
C LEU A 54 6.41 -8.20 -1.36
N GLU A 55 6.27 -9.19 -0.47
CA GLU A 55 7.42 -9.86 0.15
C GLU A 55 8.40 -10.36 -0.94
N GLY A 56 9.68 -10.09 -0.72
CA GLY A 56 10.79 -10.36 -1.62
C GLY A 56 10.86 -9.48 -2.87
N ASP A 57 10.00 -8.46 -3.01
CA ASP A 57 10.03 -7.56 -4.17
C ASP A 57 11.15 -6.51 -4.06
N GLN A 58 12.28 -6.81 -4.70
CA GLN A 58 13.47 -5.95 -4.72
C GLN A 58 13.36 -4.77 -5.71
N ALA A 59 12.20 -4.55 -6.34
CA ALA A 59 12.03 -3.35 -7.17
C ALA A 59 12.12 -2.08 -6.32
N ILE A 60 12.68 -1.03 -6.91
CA ILE A 60 12.89 0.25 -6.24
C ILE A 60 11.55 0.92 -5.97
N LEU A 61 11.34 1.30 -4.72
CA LEU A 61 10.20 2.07 -4.28
C LEU A 61 10.34 3.53 -4.75
N PRO A 62 9.30 4.13 -5.36
CA PRO A 62 9.35 5.54 -5.72
C PRO A 62 9.58 6.43 -4.50
N ARG A 63 10.44 7.43 -4.67
CA ARG A 63 10.88 8.34 -3.60
C ARG A 63 9.73 8.91 -2.77
N LYS A 64 8.65 9.35 -3.42
CA LYS A 64 7.49 9.93 -2.72
C LYS A 64 6.81 8.94 -1.77
N THR A 65 6.64 7.69 -2.19
CA THR A 65 6.09 6.63 -1.32
C THR A 65 7.07 6.29 -0.20
N ALA A 66 8.36 6.26 -0.49
CA ALA A 66 9.40 6.05 0.54
C ALA A 66 9.40 7.17 1.59
N GLU A 67 9.28 8.44 1.18
CA GLU A 67 9.18 9.60 2.09
C GLU A 67 7.94 9.51 2.98
N MET A 68 6.78 9.10 2.45
CA MET A 68 5.57 8.91 3.28
C MET A 68 5.70 7.78 4.30
N ILE A 69 6.39 6.69 3.94
CA ILE A 69 6.67 5.61 4.88
C ILE A 69 7.65 6.10 5.94
N PHE A 70 8.73 6.76 5.55
CA PHE A 70 9.70 7.37 6.46
C PHE A 70 9.04 8.33 7.46
N ASP A 71 8.15 9.21 7.01
CA ASP A 71 7.43 10.14 7.89
C ASP A 71 6.54 9.43 8.93
N ALA A 72 6.12 8.20 8.64
CA ALA A 72 5.28 7.38 9.52
C ALA A 72 6.07 6.44 10.45
N THR A 73 7.25 5.99 10.02
CA THR A 73 8.03 4.94 10.69
C THR A 73 9.38 5.41 11.23
N ASP A 74 9.91 6.54 10.76
CA ASP A 74 11.31 6.99 10.95
C ASP A 74 12.36 6.01 10.41
N GLU A 75 11.95 5.13 9.48
CA GLU A 75 12.81 4.11 8.87
C GLU A 75 12.95 4.35 7.36
N PRO A 76 14.18 4.51 6.84
CA PRO A 76 14.38 4.68 5.41
C PRO A 76 14.14 3.34 4.69
N VAL A 77 13.34 3.38 3.63
CA VAL A 77 13.05 2.22 2.78
C VAL A 77 13.43 2.53 1.33
N THR A 78 13.94 1.53 0.63
CA THR A 78 14.40 1.66 -0.76
C THR A 78 13.68 0.72 -1.73
N THR A 79 13.19 -0.42 -1.27
CA THR A 79 12.49 -1.42 -2.08
C THR A 79 11.03 -1.58 -1.68
N TYR A 80 10.23 -2.25 -2.52
CA TYR A 80 8.86 -2.61 -2.16
C TYR A 80 8.80 -3.63 -1.03
N ASP A 81 9.77 -4.53 -0.94
CA ASP A 81 9.92 -5.47 0.18
C ASP A 81 10.09 -4.73 1.51
N GLU A 82 11.09 -3.84 1.60
CA GLU A 82 11.34 -3.00 2.78
C GLU A 82 10.14 -2.08 3.10
N GLY A 83 9.55 -1.47 2.08
CA GLY A 83 8.38 -0.62 2.25
C GLY A 83 7.17 -1.38 2.77
N ALA A 84 6.92 -2.58 2.24
CA ALA A 84 5.83 -3.44 2.69
C ALA A 84 6.04 -3.91 4.13
N ASP A 85 7.25 -4.28 4.50
CA ASP A 85 7.58 -4.69 5.86
C ASP A 85 7.40 -3.53 6.86
N ALA A 86 7.91 -2.34 6.53
CA ALA A 86 7.73 -1.14 7.35
C ALA A 86 6.25 -0.77 7.53
N VAL A 87 5.45 -0.88 6.46
CA VAL A 87 4.00 -0.64 6.53
C VAL A 87 3.30 -1.69 7.40
N LEU A 88 3.70 -2.96 7.33
CA LEU A 88 3.14 -4.02 8.18
C LEU A 88 3.54 -3.82 9.66
N ALA A 89 4.79 -3.44 9.92
CA ALA A 89 5.29 -3.12 11.27
C ALA A 89 4.51 -1.95 11.90
N ARG A 90 4.11 -0.97 11.08
CA ARG A 90 3.32 0.20 11.50
C ARG A 90 1.86 0.14 11.04
N PHE A 91 1.31 -1.05 10.81
CA PHE A 91 0.02 -1.22 10.12
C PHE A 91 -1.14 -0.48 10.78
N ALA A 92 -1.18 -0.42 12.11
CA ALA A 92 -2.24 0.29 12.83
C ALA A 92 -2.33 1.79 12.46
N TYR A 93 -1.19 2.44 12.20
CA TYR A 93 -1.13 3.84 11.79
C TYR A 93 -1.74 4.02 10.39
N PHE A 94 -1.28 3.22 9.42
CA PHE A 94 -1.76 3.30 8.05
C PHE A 94 -3.23 2.89 7.94
N ALA A 95 -3.64 1.85 8.67
CA ALA A 95 -5.03 1.44 8.76
C ALA A 95 -5.93 2.56 9.32
N GLN A 96 -5.48 3.29 10.34
CA GLN A 96 -6.22 4.41 10.89
C GLN A 96 -6.38 5.54 9.87
N ARG A 97 -5.34 5.86 9.09
CA ARG A 97 -5.43 6.84 7.99
C ARG A 97 -6.48 6.45 6.94
N LEU A 98 -6.53 5.17 6.57
CA LEU A 98 -7.50 4.65 5.59
C LEU A 98 -8.96 4.71 6.07
N THR A 99 -9.17 4.79 7.39
CA THR A 99 -10.50 4.83 8.02
C THR A 99 -10.93 6.20 8.51
N SER A 100 -10.02 7.18 8.57
CA SER A 100 -10.29 8.52 9.12
C SER A 100 -10.58 9.58 8.05
N ALA A 101 -10.64 9.19 6.77
CA ALA A 101 -10.82 10.10 5.63
C ALA A 101 -12.30 10.28 5.21
N ASP A 102 -13.25 9.93 6.08
CA ASP A 102 -14.70 10.14 5.88
C ASP A 102 -15.17 11.45 6.55
#